data_AF-A0ABD5UQ58-F1
#
_entry.id   AF-A0ABD5UQ58-F1
#
_cell.length_a   1.000
_cell.length_b   1.000
_cell.length_c   1.000
_cell.angle_alpha   90.00
_cell.angle_beta   90.00
_cell.angle_gamma   90.00
#
_symmetry.space_group_name_H-M   'P 1'
#
loop_
_entity.id
_entity.type
_entity.pdbx_description
1 polymer ?
#
loop_
_entity_poly.entity_id
_entity_poly.type
_entity_poly.pdbx_seq_one_letter_code
_entity_poly.pdbx_strand_id
1 'polypeptide(L)'
;MTPREHADQSLASSFERYLQDKGKGRGGDGGNYRRNAARELERFAEWAAGDRGADDWTGIVPDDVDRVPTFEDLDERVFREYARHLGGDRGLKQNTVQTYYRYISAWCGWCVNEGYLEAHYAQRASAMAPLPEDDGRKPGDQQAWTSEQRHALTRHVDERARDAVEAYTTLPEDTDPLDKQRLRYAALKAARDRALVFVLAYTAVRVGELLRDPNDPRRRGVRWEDLSLDDGSMDVYRKKQQWDAASLPDPVISPLQSYRKLMDPPTERWPVFPTFDQRTLAGLVQDELADRGEHTEAIAERREEYARDLLLALDEDIRPPSITTDGTRSILQRLSEAAEIDIDHPKHDYLAPHGGRRGMGEVLVRAFGYTVAARYLDNSEEMVRERYSHIEAGELGDVATEALEEIDSIPE
;
A
#
# COMPACT_ATOMS: atom_id res chain seq x y z
N MET A 1 18.28 -28.63 -22.82
CA MET A 1 17.77 -29.76 -22.03
C MET A 1 16.56 -30.33 -22.73
N THR A 2 16.36 -31.64 -22.67
CA THR A 2 15.15 -32.31 -23.14
C THR A 2 14.05 -32.23 -22.06
N PRO A 3 12.75 -32.31 -22.40
CA PRO A 3 11.66 -32.26 -21.41
C PRO A 3 11.81 -33.27 -20.26
N ARG A 4 12.42 -34.42 -20.54
CA ARG A 4 12.71 -35.47 -19.56
C ARG A 4 13.79 -35.08 -18.54
N GLU A 5 14.75 -34.24 -18.92
CA GLU A 5 15.78 -33.70 -18.01
C GLU A 5 15.23 -32.60 -17.08
N HIS A 6 14.06 -32.04 -17.37
CA HIS A 6 13.38 -31.06 -16.51
C HIS A 6 12.46 -31.73 -15.48
N ALA A 7 11.93 -32.92 -15.78
CA ALA A 7 10.98 -33.64 -14.95
C ALA A 7 11.61 -34.12 -13.62
N ASP A 8 12.85 -34.61 -13.67
CA ASP A 8 13.63 -35.11 -12.52
C ASP A 8 14.15 -33.99 -11.59
N GLN A 9 13.94 -32.71 -11.94
CA GLN A 9 14.45 -31.59 -11.15
C GLN A 9 13.57 -31.35 -9.92
N SER A 10 14.20 -30.91 -8.83
CA SER A 10 13.45 -30.47 -7.65
C SER A 10 12.63 -29.23 -7.97
N LEU A 11 11.48 -29.08 -7.30
CA LEU A 11 10.59 -27.94 -7.50
C LEU A 11 11.31 -26.60 -7.27
N ALA A 12 12.09 -26.54 -6.19
CA ALA A 12 12.84 -25.35 -5.76
C ALA A 12 13.86 -24.86 -6.78
N SER A 13 14.39 -25.74 -7.65
CA SER A 13 15.35 -25.39 -8.71
C SER A 13 14.76 -24.42 -9.76
N SER A 14 13.44 -24.28 -9.81
CA SER A 14 12.73 -23.40 -10.73
C SER A 14 12.34 -22.05 -10.13
N PHE A 15 12.28 -21.95 -8.79
CA PHE A 15 11.67 -20.81 -8.12
C PHE A 15 12.37 -19.50 -8.44
N GLU A 16 13.70 -19.47 -8.38
CA GLU A 16 14.44 -18.22 -8.61
C GLU A 16 14.24 -17.70 -10.05
N ARG A 17 14.23 -18.59 -11.05
CA ARG A 17 13.96 -18.22 -12.45
C ARG A 17 12.56 -17.66 -12.63
N TYR A 18 11.55 -18.36 -12.09
CA TYR A 18 10.17 -17.87 -12.08
C TYR A 18 10.05 -16.50 -11.40
N LEU A 19 10.68 -16.33 -10.24
CA LEU A 19 10.62 -15.11 -9.46
C LEU A 19 11.33 -13.95 -10.16
N GLN A 20 12.42 -14.20 -10.90
CA GLN A 20 13.11 -13.19 -11.72
C GLN A 20 12.21 -12.72 -12.87
N ASP A 21 11.55 -13.65 -13.57
CA ASP A 21 10.64 -13.33 -14.67
C ASP A 21 9.41 -12.52 -14.22
N LYS A 22 8.91 -12.78 -13.00
CA LYS A 22 7.75 -12.08 -12.45
C LYS A 22 8.10 -10.82 -11.66
N GLY A 23 9.35 -10.71 -11.21
CA GLY A 23 9.82 -9.59 -10.41
C GLY A 23 9.89 -8.29 -11.18
N LYS A 24 10.18 -7.21 -10.45
CA LYS A 24 10.25 -5.86 -11.01
C LYS A 24 11.68 -5.30 -10.92
N GLY A 25 11.99 -4.33 -11.78
CA GLY A 25 13.31 -3.72 -11.88
C GLY A 25 14.23 -4.43 -12.87
N ARG A 26 15.46 -3.92 -13.04
CA ARG A 26 16.42 -4.32 -14.09
C ARG A 26 16.94 -5.77 -13.95
N GLY A 27 16.73 -6.42 -12.81
CA GLY A 27 17.08 -7.82 -12.55
C GLY A 27 15.91 -8.70 -12.07
N GLY A 28 14.69 -8.15 -11.98
CA GLY A 28 13.56 -8.92 -11.45
C GLY A 28 13.65 -9.22 -9.94
N ASP A 29 14.44 -8.48 -9.18
CA ASP A 29 14.68 -8.75 -7.75
C ASP A 29 13.66 -8.04 -6.83
N GLY A 30 12.90 -7.08 -7.36
CA GLY A 30 12.02 -6.21 -6.57
C GLY A 30 10.53 -6.54 -6.64
N GLY A 31 9.78 -6.03 -5.67
CA GLY A 31 8.33 -5.94 -5.71
C GLY A 31 7.57 -6.94 -4.82
N ASN A 32 6.41 -6.49 -4.33
CA ASN A 32 5.59 -7.25 -3.39
C ASN A 32 5.10 -8.60 -3.94
N TYR A 33 4.83 -8.70 -5.25
CA TYR A 33 4.44 -9.97 -5.87
C TYR A 33 5.53 -11.02 -5.72
N ARG A 34 6.77 -10.70 -6.12
CA ARG A 34 7.93 -11.60 -6.01
C ARG A 34 8.08 -12.11 -4.58
N ARG A 35 8.14 -11.21 -3.59
CA ARG A 35 8.31 -11.60 -2.18
C ARG A 35 7.20 -12.51 -1.68
N ASN A 36 5.94 -12.17 -1.99
CA ASN A 36 4.80 -12.96 -1.52
C ASN A 36 4.74 -14.33 -2.20
N ALA A 37 5.05 -14.39 -3.51
CA ALA A 37 5.14 -15.63 -4.27
C ALA A 37 6.29 -16.50 -3.77
N ALA A 38 7.48 -15.93 -3.50
CA ALA A 38 8.63 -16.66 -2.98
C ALA A 38 8.30 -17.39 -1.68
N ARG A 39 7.72 -16.66 -0.71
CA ARG A 39 7.30 -17.24 0.57
C ARG A 39 6.28 -18.36 0.39
N GLU A 40 5.36 -18.23 -0.55
CA GLU A 40 4.34 -19.25 -0.78
C GLU A 40 4.88 -20.46 -1.54
N LEU A 41 5.82 -20.26 -2.47
CA LEU A 41 6.53 -21.34 -3.15
C LEU A 41 7.38 -22.17 -2.17
N GLU A 42 8.08 -21.50 -1.26
CA GLU A 42 8.81 -22.17 -0.17
C GLU A 42 7.86 -23.00 0.70
N ARG A 43 6.73 -22.42 1.14
CA ARG A 43 5.70 -23.15 1.90
C ARG A 43 5.15 -24.35 1.16
N PHE A 44 4.91 -24.21 -0.15
CA PHE A 44 4.45 -25.31 -0.98
C PHE A 44 5.50 -26.41 -1.11
N ALA A 45 6.79 -26.06 -1.23
CA ALA A 45 7.88 -27.04 -1.26
C ALA A 45 8.04 -27.77 0.08
N GLU A 46 8.03 -27.05 1.20
CA GLU A 46 8.01 -27.62 2.56
C GLU A 46 6.82 -28.57 2.73
N TRP A 47 5.63 -28.13 2.29
CA TRP A 47 4.43 -28.96 2.36
C TRP A 47 4.56 -30.20 1.48
N ALA A 48 5.04 -30.05 0.25
CA ALA A 48 5.24 -31.18 -0.66
C ALA A 48 6.26 -32.20 -0.10
N ALA A 49 7.25 -31.74 0.66
CA ALA A 49 8.25 -32.59 1.30
C ALA A 49 7.78 -33.24 2.62
N GLY A 50 6.60 -32.87 3.13
CA GLY A 50 6.10 -33.36 4.43
C GLY A 50 6.59 -32.56 5.64
N ASP A 51 7.47 -31.57 5.45
CA ASP A 51 7.98 -30.69 6.52
C ASP A 51 6.90 -29.73 7.07
N ARG A 52 5.79 -29.61 6.35
CA ARG A 52 4.67 -28.74 6.68
C ARG A 52 3.35 -29.44 6.38
N GLY A 53 2.44 -29.52 7.33
CA GLY A 53 1.18 -30.23 7.14
C GLY A 53 0.45 -30.49 8.45
N ALA A 54 -0.63 -31.27 8.38
CA ALA A 54 -1.21 -31.88 9.58
C ALA A 54 -0.27 -32.99 10.10
N ASP A 55 -0.46 -33.42 11.35
CA ASP A 55 0.43 -34.40 12.00
C ASP A 55 0.54 -35.75 11.26
N ASP A 56 -0.41 -36.05 10.36
CA ASP A 56 -0.48 -37.25 9.54
C ASP A 56 -0.01 -37.06 8.08
N TRP A 57 0.41 -35.84 7.71
CA TRP A 57 0.87 -35.54 6.37
C TRP A 57 2.37 -35.82 6.22
N THR A 58 2.73 -36.71 5.30
CA THR A 58 4.12 -37.13 5.08
C THR A 58 4.72 -36.62 3.76
N GLY A 59 4.01 -35.75 3.05
CA GLY A 59 4.44 -35.20 1.76
C GLY A 59 3.82 -35.91 0.56
N ILE A 60 4.20 -35.47 -0.65
CA ILE A 60 3.67 -36.01 -1.91
C ILE A 60 4.48 -37.20 -2.44
N VAL A 61 5.69 -37.38 -1.91
CA VAL A 61 6.55 -38.53 -2.20
C VAL A 61 6.35 -39.56 -1.08
N PRO A 62 6.16 -40.85 -1.41
CA PRO A 62 6.03 -41.91 -0.41
C PRO A 62 7.26 -42.01 0.53
N ASP A 63 7.03 -42.28 1.82
CA ASP A 63 8.07 -42.37 2.87
C ASP A 63 9.18 -43.40 2.61
N ASP A 64 8.88 -44.42 1.79
CA ASP A 64 9.84 -45.46 1.41
C ASP A 64 10.81 -45.01 0.31
N VAL A 65 10.63 -43.79 -0.23
CA VAL A 65 11.48 -43.20 -1.27
C VAL A 65 12.24 -42.00 -0.70
N ASP A 66 13.53 -42.19 -0.41
CA ASP A 66 14.42 -41.15 0.13
C ASP A 66 14.88 -40.15 -0.97
N ARG A 67 13.94 -39.30 -1.42
CA ARG A 67 14.23 -38.17 -2.31
C ARG A 67 13.28 -37.00 -2.10
N VAL A 68 13.72 -35.81 -2.50
CA VAL A 68 12.87 -34.61 -2.52
C VAL A 68 11.81 -34.69 -3.64
N PRO A 69 10.68 -33.97 -3.49
CA PRO A 69 9.69 -33.83 -4.56
C PRO A 69 10.24 -33.20 -5.83
N THR A 70 9.84 -33.76 -6.97
CA THR A 70 10.23 -33.36 -8.32
C THR A 70 9.01 -33.00 -9.17
N PHE A 71 9.22 -32.54 -10.40
CA PHE A 71 8.10 -32.22 -11.30
C PHE A 71 7.31 -33.46 -11.74
N GLU A 72 7.92 -34.66 -11.76
CA GLU A 72 7.20 -35.91 -12.05
C GLU A 72 6.12 -36.24 -11.01
N ASP A 73 6.29 -35.76 -9.78
CA ASP A 73 5.35 -35.99 -8.68
C ASP A 73 4.14 -35.05 -8.75
N LEU A 74 4.17 -34.03 -9.62
CA LEU A 74 3.11 -33.04 -9.70
C LEU A 74 2.00 -33.44 -10.67
N ASP A 75 0.82 -33.63 -10.12
CA ASP A 75 -0.41 -33.80 -10.88
C ASP A 75 -1.55 -32.94 -10.33
N GLU A 76 -2.73 -33.08 -10.92
CA GLU A 76 -3.94 -32.39 -10.48
C GLU A 76 -4.34 -32.71 -9.02
N ARG A 77 -4.03 -33.92 -8.53
CA ARG A 77 -4.38 -34.34 -7.17
C ARG A 77 -3.52 -33.62 -6.14
N VAL A 78 -2.23 -33.43 -6.43
CA VAL A 78 -1.33 -32.65 -5.56
C VAL A 78 -1.85 -31.22 -5.37
N PHE A 79 -2.21 -30.53 -6.44
CA PHE A 79 -2.77 -29.17 -6.33
C PHE A 79 -4.12 -29.15 -5.60
N ARG A 80 -4.96 -30.18 -5.81
CA ARG A 80 -6.21 -30.34 -5.05
C ARG A 80 -5.95 -30.51 -3.55
N GLU A 81 -4.99 -31.32 -3.16
CA GLU A 81 -4.63 -31.50 -1.74
C GLU A 81 -4.02 -30.22 -1.16
N TYR A 82 -3.21 -29.48 -1.92
CA TYR A 82 -2.71 -28.19 -1.46
C TYR A 82 -3.83 -27.17 -1.25
N ALA A 83 -4.84 -27.13 -2.14
CA ALA A 83 -6.03 -26.31 -1.95
C ALA A 83 -6.79 -26.69 -0.66
N ARG A 84 -6.90 -27.98 -0.34
CA ARG A 84 -7.47 -28.44 0.94
C ARG A 84 -6.62 -28.03 2.13
N HIS A 85 -5.30 -28.17 2.04
CA HIS A 85 -4.38 -27.76 3.10
C HIS A 85 -4.56 -26.27 3.43
N LEU A 86 -4.55 -25.41 2.41
CA LEU A 86 -4.79 -23.98 2.60
C LEU A 86 -6.19 -23.70 3.17
N GLY A 87 -7.23 -24.37 2.65
CA GLY A 87 -8.61 -24.19 3.12
C GLY A 87 -8.86 -24.70 4.55
N GLY A 88 -8.10 -25.69 5.00
CA GLY A 88 -8.17 -26.27 6.34
C GLY A 88 -7.45 -25.46 7.42
N ASP A 89 -6.57 -24.53 7.03
CA ASP A 89 -5.85 -23.66 7.96
C ASP A 89 -6.81 -22.63 8.57
N ARG A 90 -7.19 -22.86 9.84
CA ARG A 90 -8.09 -21.98 10.60
C ARG A 90 -7.52 -20.56 10.81
N GLY A 91 -6.22 -20.36 10.59
CA GLY A 91 -5.58 -19.05 10.64
C GLY A 91 -5.74 -18.23 9.35
N LEU A 92 -6.18 -18.83 8.24
CA LEU A 92 -6.31 -18.14 6.96
C LEU A 92 -7.74 -17.70 6.66
N LYS A 93 -7.86 -16.46 6.16
CA LYS A 93 -9.13 -15.97 5.57
C LYS A 93 -9.30 -16.53 4.16
N GLN A 94 -10.54 -16.69 3.70
CA GLN A 94 -10.88 -17.24 2.38
C GLN A 94 -10.12 -16.57 1.22
N ASN A 95 -10.09 -15.23 1.16
CA ASN A 95 -9.32 -14.50 0.14
C ASN A 95 -7.80 -14.73 0.24
N THR A 96 -7.28 -14.99 1.44
CA THR A 96 -5.86 -15.34 1.62
C THR A 96 -5.55 -16.71 1.03
N VAL A 97 -6.42 -17.70 1.27
CA VAL A 97 -6.35 -19.04 0.66
C VAL A 97 -6.32 -18.93 -0.86
N GLN A 98 -7.27 -18.19 -1.45
CA GLN A 98 -7.29 -17.99 -2.90
C GLN A 98 -6.02 -17.29 -3.41
N THR A 99 -5.53 -16.27 -2.69
CA THR A 99 -4.33 -15.53 -3.08
C THR A 99 -3.10 -16.43 -3.07
N TYR A 100 -2.93 -17.25 -2.04
CA TYR A 100 -1.83 -18.19 -1.92
C TYR A 100 -1.87 -19.25 -3.01
N TYR A 101 -3.03 -19.86 -3.24
CA TYR A 101 -3.21 -20.80 -4.34
C TYR A 101 -2.93 -20.15 -5.71
N ARG A 102 -3.29 -18.88 -5.92
CA ARG A 102 -2.99 -18.16 -7.18
C ARG A 102 -1.48 -17.99 -7.41
N TYR A 103 -0.65 -17.85 -6.38
CA TYR A 103 0.81 -17.82 -6.58
C TYR A 103 1.32 -19.17 -7.09
N ILE A 104 0.88 -20.27 -6.49
CA ILE A 104 1.23 -21.63 -6.91
C ILE A 104 0.70 -21.94 -8.31
N SER A 105 -0.53 -21.54 -8.60
CA SER A 105 -1.13 -21.68 -9.92
C SER A 105 -0.35 -20.89 -10.98
N ALA A 106 0.04 -19.65 -10.70
CA ALA A 106 0.84 -18.84 -11.61
C ALA A 106 2.23 -19.44 -11.88
N TRP A 107 2.86 -20.05 -10.88
CA TRP A 107 4.11 -20.80 -11.05
C TRP A 107 3.91 -22.08 -11.88
N CYS A 108 2.84 -22.84 -11.64
CA CYS A 108 2.47 -24.00 -12.45
C CYS A 108 2.29 -23.62 -13.93
N GLY A 109 1.58 -22.54 -14.23
CA GLY A 109 1.42 -22.04 -15.59
C GLY A 109 2.74 -21.60 -16.24
N TRP A 110 3.66 -21.01 -15.46
CA TRP A 110 5.00 -20.69 -15.95
C TRP A 110 5.82 -21.97 -16.22
N CYS A 111 5.73 -22.98 -15.35
CA CYS A 111 6.39 -24.27 -15.54
C CYS A 111 5.97 -24.97 -16.83
N VAL A 112 4.71 -24.81 -17.26
CA VAL A 112 4.23 -25.30 -18.56
C VAL A 112 4.93 -24.59 -19.71
N ASN A 113 5.01 -23.25 -19.66
CA ASN A 113 5.64 -22.46 -20.72
C ASN A 113 7.14 -22.78 -20.86
N GLU A 114 7.82 -23.06 -19.75
CA GLU A 114 9.24 -23.40 -19.71
C GLU A 114 9.52 -24.90 -19.91
N GLY A 115 8.48 -25.72 -20.09
CA GLY A 115 8.61 -27.15 -20.40
C GLY A 115 8.92 -28.08 -19.22
N TYR A 116 8.71 -27.64 -17.98
CA TYR A 116 8.79 -28.50 -16.78
C TYR A 116 7.54 -29.37 -16.60
N LEU A 117 6.37 -28.86 -17.02
CA LEU A 117 5.08 -29.56 -16.89
C LEU A 117 4.38 -29.63 -18.24
N GLU A 118 3.69 -30.73 -18.51
CA GLU A 118 2.96 -30.92 -19.77
C GLU A 118 1.60 -30.20 -19.79
N ALA A 119 1.05 -29.86 -18.62
CA ALA A 119 -0.24 -29.22 -18.49
C ALA A 119 -0.34 -28.33 -17.24
N HIS A 120 -1.25 -27.36 -17.28
CA HIS A 120 -1.51 -26.48 -16.15
C HIS A 120 -2.44 -27.15 -15.13
N TYR A 121 -1.91 -28.11 -14.37
CA TYR A 121 -2.68 -28.92 -13.42
C TYR A 121 -3.42 -28.08 -12.37
N ALA A 122 -2.78 -27.01 -11.85
CA ALA A 122 -3.36 -26.14 -10.83
C ALA A 122 -4.61 -25.34 -11.28
N GLN A 123 -4.85 -25.19 -12.60
CA GLN A 123 -6.03 -24.48 -13.11
C GLN A 123 -7.20 -25.42 -13.41
N ARG A 124 -7.01 -26.74 -13.29
CA ARG A 124 -8.07 -27.70 -13.55
C ARG A 124 -9.19 -27.59 -12.52
N ALA A 125 -10.42 -27.82 -12.97
CA ALA A 125 -11.61 -27.67 -12.13
C ALA A 125 -11.55 -28.51 -10.85
N SER A 126 -11.01 -29.74 -10.90
CA SER A 126 -10.95 -30.57 -9.70
C SER A 126 -9.86 -30.14 -8.71
N ALA A 127 -8.78 -29.52 -9.18
CA ALA A 127 -7.75 -28.92 -8.33
C ALA A 127 -8.28 -27.69 -7.59
N MET A 128 -9.07 -26.85 -8.26
CA MET A 128 -9.65 -25.65 -7.65
C MET A 128 -10.89 -25.93 -6.78
N ALA A 129 -11.55 -27.08 -6.95
CA ALA A 129 -12.81 -27.41 -6.28
C ALA A 129 -12.80 -27.26 -4.74
N PRO A 130 -11.70 -27.54 -4.01
CA PRO A 130 -11.67 -27.34 -2.56
C PRO A 130 -11.44 -25.90 -2.10
N LEU A 131 -11.14 -24.97 -3.01
CA LEU A 131 -10.93 -23.58 -2.64
C LEU A 131 -12.24 -22.99 -2.11
N PRO A 132 -12.18 -22.15 -1.07
CA PRO A 132 -13.36 -21.45 -0.61
C PRO A 132 -13.91 -20.57 -1.73
N GLU A 133 -15.23 -20.52 -1.84
CA GLU A 133 -15.92 -19.52 -2.64
C GLU A 133 -15.47 -18.12 -2.22
N ASP A 134 -15.67 -17.14 -3.11
CA ASP A 134 -15.40 -15.75 -2.77
C ASP A 134 -16.17 -15.38 -1.50
N ASP A 135 -15.61 -14.51 -0.66
CA ASP A 135 -16.16 -14.18 0.65
C ASP A 135 -17.45 -13.34 0.60
N GLY A 136 -18.07 -13.28 -0.59
CA GLY A 136 -19.31 -12.58 -0.87
C GLY A 136 -19.22 -11.07 -0.74
N ARG A 137 -18.03 -10.51 -0.45
CA ARG A 137 -17.88 -9.07 -0.24
C ARG A 137 -18.23 -8.32 -1.51
N LYS A 138 -19.23 -7.47 -1.40
CA LYS A 138 -19.62 -6.54 -2.45
C LYS A 138 -18.67 -5.35 -2.48
N PRO A 139 -18.57 -4.63 -3.62
CA PRO A 139 -17.80 -3.40 -3.69
C PRO A 139 -18.17 -2.38 -2.59
N GLY A 140 -19.44 -2.33 -2.17
CA GLY A 140 -19.96 -1.47 -1.10
C GLY A 140 -19.56 -1.88 0.32
N ASP A 141 -19.09 -3.11 0.56
CA ASP A 141 -18.67 -3.58 1.89
C ASP A 141 -17.27 -3.09 2.28
N GLN A 142 -16.64 -2.30 1.41
CA GLN A 142 -15.28 -1.83 1.55
C GLN A 142 -15.32 -0.35 1.91
N GLN A 143 -14.62 0.02 2.98
CA GLN A 143 -14.60 1.38 3.49
C GLN A 143 -14.40 2.41 2.37
N ALA A 144 -15.28 3.40 2.32
CA ALA A 144 -15.15 4.64 1.58
C ALA A 144 -15.31 5.77 2.59
N TRP A 145 -14.43 6.77 2.57
CA TRP A 145 -14.59 7.91 3.48
C TRP A 145 -15.83 8.70 3.05
N THR A 146 -16.79 8.83 3.96
CA THR A 146 -17.96 9.67 3.71
C THR A 146 -17.55 11.14 3.66
N SER A 147 -18.47 12.00 3.21
CA SER A 147 -18.26 13.45 3.20
C SER A 147 -18.01 13.99 4.61
N GLU A 148 -18.79 13.49 5.58
CA GLU A 148 -18.74 13.85 6.99
C GLU A 148 -17.40 13.41 7.60
N GLN A 149 -17.01 12.16 7.40
CA GLN A 149 -15.73 11.62 7.89
C GLN A 149 -14.54 12.39 7.30
N ARG A 150 -14.57 12.66 5.99
CA ARG A 150 -13.53 13.44 5.30
C ARG A 150 -13.43 14.85 5.89
N HIS A 151 -14.55 15.55 6.05
CA HIS A 151 -14.57 16.91 6.59
C HIS A 151 -14.18 16.97 8.06
N ALA A 152 -14.61 16.02 8.88
CA ALA A 152 -14.23 15.94 10.28
C ALA A 152 -12.72 15.73 10.43
N LEU A 153 -12.14 14.78 9.67
CA LEU A 153 -10.71 14.53 9.70
C LEU A 153 -9.91 15.73 9.18
N THR A 154 -10.29 16.33 8.05
CA THR A 154 -9.54 17.48 7.48
C THR A 154 -9.61 18.71 8.38
N ARG A 155 -10.76 18.98 9.00
CA ARG A 155 -10.91 20.06 9.99
C ARG A 155 -9.99 19.82 11.19
N HIS A 156 -10.03 18.61 11.76
CA HIS A 156 -9.21 18.26 12.91
C HIS A 156 -7.70 18.46 12.64
N VAL A 157 -7.19 17.97 11.51
CA VAL A 157 -5.75 18.14 11.20
C VAL A 157 -5.39 19.58 10.85
N ASP A 158 -6.32 20.37 10.30
CA ASP A 158 -6.10 21.77 9.99
C ASP A 158 -6.01 22.62 11.27
N GLU A 159 -6.92 22.40 12.23
CA GLU A 159 -6.86 22.97 13.59
C GLU A 159 -5.56 22.63 14.29
N ARG A 160 -5.20 21.33 14.35
CA ARG A 160 -3.96 20.90 15.01
C ARG A 160 -2.69 21.48 14.39
N ALA A 161 -2.65 21.63 13.07
CA ALA A 161 -1.50 22.23 12.40
C ALA A 161 -1.42 23.73 12.69
N ARG A 162 -2.56 24.43 12.69
CA ARG A 162 -2.64 25.86 13.04
C ARG A 162 -2.13 26.08 14.45
N ASP A 163 -2.67 25.37 15.44
CA ASP A 163 -2.32 25.53 16.85
C ASP A 163 -0.83 25.25 17.09
N ALA A 164 -0.28 24.19 16.46
CA ALA A 164 1.12 23.86 16.60
C ALA A 164 2.05 24.90 15.94
N VAL A 165 1.66 25.44 14.79
CA VAL A 165 2.43 26.50 14.10
C VAL A 165 2.35 27.81 14.89
N GLU A 166 1.18 28.18 15.42
CA GLU A 166 1.01 29.36 16.26
C GLU A 166 1.86 29.24 17.53
N ALA A 167 1.80 28.10 18.23
CA ALA A 167 2.61 27.85 19.42
C ALA A 167 4.13 27.93 19.15
N TYR A 168 4.58 27.57 17.95
CA TYR A 168 5.99 27.69 17.55
C TYR A 168 6.36 29.13 17.16
N THR A 169 5.50 29.82 16.41
CA THR A 169 5.83 31.12 15.79
C THR A 169 5.61 32.31 16.72
N THR A 170 4.92 32.12 17.84
CA THR A 170 4.62 33.17 18.84
C THR A 170 5.49 33.06 20.11
N LEU A 171 6.54 32.24 20.08
CA LEU A 171 7.44 32.06 21.21
C LEU A 171 8.18 33.35 21.62
N PRO A 172 8.34 33.62 22.93
CA PRO A 172 9.23 34.66 23.43
C PRO A 172 10.67 34.48 22.92
N GLU A 173 11.37 35.59 22.68
CA GLU A 173 12.75 35.57 22.17
C GLU A 173 13.75 34.87 23.11
N ASP A 174 13.46 34.85 24.41
CA ASP A 174 14.27 34.24 25.48
C ASP A 174 13.94 32.76 25.75
N THR A 175 13.07 32.15 24.94
CA THR A 175 12.76 30.71 25.05
C THR A 175 14.02 29.87 24.88
N ASP A 176 14.19 28.85 25.74
CA ASP A 176 15.29 27.90 25.64
C ASP A 176 15.41 27.30 24.21
N PRO A 177 16.62 27.23 23.63
CA PRO A 177 16.79 26.75 22.26
C PRO A 177 16.23 25.35 22.01
N LEU A 178 16.36 24.43 22.97
CA LEU A 178 15.83 23.07 22.82
C LEU A 178 14.30 23.06 22.92
N ASP A 179 13.70 23.90 23.75
CA ASP A 179 12.23 24.05 23.80
C ASP A 179 11.66 24.63 22.50
N LYS A 180 12.32 25.65 21.95
CA LYS A 180 11.98 26.19 20.62
C LYS A 180 12.07 25.10 19.54
N GLN A 181 13.12 24.28 19.57
CA GLN A 181 13.26 23.15 18.66
C GLN A 181 12.16 22.09 18.85
N ARG A 182 11.77 21.75 20.09
CA ARG A 182 10.66 20.81 20.37
C ARG A 182 9.35 21.29 19.76
N LEU A 183 9.07 22.59 19.84
CA LEU A 183 7.89 23.19 19.23
C LEU A 183 7.99 23.27 17.70
N ARG A 184 9.16 23.58 17.14
CA ARG A 184 9.41 23.46 15.68
C ARG A 184 9.09 22.05 15.19
N TYR A 185 9.62 21.03 15.88
CA TYR A 185 9.37 19.62 15.54
C TYR A 185 7.88 19.27 15.61
N ALA A 186 7.16 19.73 16.64
CA ALA A 186 5.72 19.51 16.76
C ALA A 186 4.93 20.16 15.62
N ALA A 187 5.27 21.41 15.27
CA ALA A 187 4.68 22.14 14.15
C ALA A 187 4.93 21.41 12.81
N LEU A 188 6.16 20.97 12.55
CA LEU A 188 6.51 20.19 11.36
C LEU A 188 5.72 18.88 11.29
N LYS A 189 5.62 18.16 12.41
CA LYS A 189 4.89 16.90 12.47
C LYS A 189 3.41 17.07 12.17
N ALA A 190 2.79 18.12 12.72
CA ALA A 190 1.39 18.45 12.50
C ALA A 190 1.11 18.95 11.08
N ALA A 191 1.97 19.81 10.54
CA ALA A 191 1.88 20.29 9.16
C ALA A 191 2.03 19.15 8.14
N ARG A 192 2.97 18.21 8.35
CA ARG A 192 3.09 16.99 7.55
C ARG A 192 1.83 16.13 7.61
N ASP A 193 1.30 15.89 8.82
CA ASP A 193 0.07 15.12 9.01
C ASP A 193 -1.12 15.74 8.26
N ARG A 194 -1.26 17.07 8.35
CA ARG A 194 -2.26 17.83 7.59
C ARG A 194 -2.08 17.65 6.10
N ALA A 195 -0.89 17.93 5.56
CA ALA A 195 -0.63 17.81 4.13
C ALA A 195 -0.93 16.39 3.61
N LEU A 196 -0.53 15.36 4.36
CA LEU A 196 -0.79 13.96 4.00
C LEU A 196 -2.29 13.65 3.95
N VAL A 197 -3.05 14.05 4.98
CA VAL A 197 -4.50 13.82 5.02
C VAL A 197 -5.20 14.53 3.87
N PHE A 198 -4.83 15.78 3.56
CA PHE A 198 -5.42 16.52 2.46
C PHE A 198 -5.13 15.87 1.10
N VAL A 199 -3.91 15.38 0.87
CA VAL A 199 -3.60 14.60 -0.34
C VAL A 199 -4.53 13.37 -0.40
N LEU A 200 -4.60 12.57 0.66
CA LEU A 200 -5.43 11.35 0.68
C LEU A 200 -6.93 11.62 0.51
N ALA A 201 -7.41 12.74 1.03
CA ALA A 201 -8.81 13.15 1.00
C ALA A 201 -9.28 13.62 -0.39
N TYR A 202 -8.40 14.24 -1.19
CA TYR A 202 -8.82 15.02 -2.36
C TYR A 202 -8.19 14.64 -3.70
N THR A 203 -7.16 13.80 -3.75
CA THR A 203 -6.43 13.51 -5.01
C THR A 203 -6.68 12.11 -5.58
N ALA A 204 -7.41 11.27 -4.84
CA ALA A 204 -7.63 9.86 -5.12
C ALA A 204 -6.37 9.03 -5.47
N VAL A 205 -5.13 9.52 -5.27
CA VAL A 205 -3.92 8.75 -5.59
C VAL A 205 -3.81 7.52 -4.71
N ARG A 206 -3.18 6.47 -5.25
CA ARG A 206 -2.89 5.29 -4.43
C ARG A 206 -1.76 5.64 -3.48
N VAL A 207 -1.92 5.32 -2.20
CA VAL A 207 -0.90 5.63 -1.18
C VAL A 207 0.49 5.06 -1.52
N GLY A 208 0.54 3.89 -2.17
CA GLY A 208 1.79 3.28 -2.64
C GLY A 208 2.43 3.94 -3.87
N GLU A 209 1.73 4.87 -4.53
CA GLU A 209 2.29 5.74 -5.59
C GLU A 209 2.96 6.98 -4.99
N LEU A 210 2.48 7.43 -3.82
CA LEU A 210 2.95 8.62 -3.11
C LEU A 210 4.14 8.34 -2.19
N LEU A 211 4.16 7.18 -1.57
CA LEU A 211 5.02 6.87 -0.43
C LEU A 211 6.11 5.85 -0.75
N ARG A 212 7.06 5.70 0.17
CA ARG A 212 8.12 4.69 0.05
C ARG A 212 7.56 3.28 0.15
N ASP A 213 7.97 2.41 -0.76
CA ASP A 213 7.89 0.95 -0.58
C ASP A 213 9.30 0.42 -0.25
N PRO A 214 9.54 -0.11 0.97
CA PRO A 214 10.83 -0.69 1.33
C PRO A 214 11.28 -1.84 0.42
N ASN A 215 10.35 -2.45 -0.33
CA ASN A 215 10.58 -3.63 -1.15
C ASN A 215 10.64 -3.32 -2.65
N ASP A 216 10.58 -2.04 -3.00
CA ASP A 216 10.71 -1.56 -4.38
C ASP A 216 11.50 -0.25 -4.38
N PRO A 217 12.82 -0.29 -4.66
CA PRO A 217 13.69 0.90 -4.56
C PRO A 217 13.28 2.03 -5.54
N ARG A 218 12.48 1.71 -6.56
CA ARG A 218 11.93 2.70 -7.49
C ARG A 218 10.82 3.53 -6.85
N ARG A 219 10.14 2.97 -5.84
CA ARG A 219 9.13 3.66 -5.01
C ARG A 219 9.82 4.31 -3.81
N ARG A 220 10.53 5.39 -4.08
CA ARG A 220 11.23 6.21 -3.08
C ARG A 220 10.32 7.15 -2.28
N GLY A 221 9.05 7.26 -2.66
CA GLY A 221 8.14 8.32 -2.24
C GLY A 221 8.38 9.61 -3.02
N VAL A 222 7.35 10.45 -3.11
CA VAL A 222 7.44 11.74 -3.79
C VAL A 222 8.35 12.69 -3.02
N ARG A 223 9.11 13.47 -3.79
CA ARG A 223 9.98 14.55 -3.33
C ARG A 223 9.40 15.89 -3.77
N TRP A 224 9.89 16.98 -3.20
CA TRP A 224 9.43 18.31 -3.58
C TRP A 224 9.67 18.62 -5.07
N GLU A 225 10.75 18.10 -5.66
CA GLU A 225 11.03 18.16 -7.10
C GLU A 225 9.98 17.44 -7.98
N ASP A 226 9.21 16.52 -7.41
CA ASP A 226 8.17 15.78 -8.13
C ASP A 226 6.81 16.54 -8.10
N LEU A 227 6.71 17.72 -7.46
CA LEU A 227 5.48 18.51 -7.32
C LEU A 227 5.58 19.84 -8.07
N SER A 228 4.59 20.13 -8.92
CA SER A 228 4.31 21.49 -9.39
C SER A 228 3.06 22.02 -8.68
N LEU A 229 3.28 22.85 -7.65
CA LEU A 229 2.19 23.42 -6.86
C LEU A 229 1.45 24.53 -7.62
N ASP A 230 2.12 25.21 -8.56
CA ASP A 230 1.52 26.25 -9.38
C ASP A 230 0.66 25.65 -10.52
N ASP A 231 1.12 24.54 -11.11
CA ASP A 231 0.36 23.83 -12.15
C ASP A 231 -0.66 22.83 -11.58
N GLY A 232 -0.70 22.65 -10.26
CA GLY A 232 -1.61 21.71 -9.60
C GLY A 232 -1.36 20.26 -10.00
N SER A 233 -0.10 19.82 -10.02
CA SER A 233 0.27 18.45 -10.42
C SER A 233 1.40 17.84 -9.59
N MET A 234 1.44 16.51 -9.55
CA MET A 234 2.56 15.74 -9.01
C MET A 234 2.90 14.56 -9.91
N ASP A 235 4.18 14.29 -10.08
CA ASP A 235 4.66 13.08 -10.73
C ASP A 235 4.70 11.93 -9.73
N VAL A 236 4.03 10.82 -10.06
CA VAL A 236 3.98 9.64 -9.22
C VAL A 236 4.35 8.37 -9.98
N TYR A 237 4.98 7.42 -9.29
CA TYR A 237 5.34 6.14 -9.90
C TYR A 237 4.14 5.19 -9.91
N ARG A 238 3.41 5.13 -11.03
CA ARG A 238 2.13 4.42 -11.18
C ARG A 238 2.28 2.90 -11.08
N LYS A 239 1.14 2.20 -10.90
CA LYS A 239 1.09 0.73 -10.90
C LYS A 239 1.68 0.12 -12.18
N LYS A 240 1.49 0.80 -13.31
CA LYS A 240 2.03 0.44 -14.65
C LYS A 240 3.56 0.53 -14.77
N GLN A 241 4.27 0.85 -13.68
CA GLN A 241 5.74 0.88 -13.60
C GLN A 241 6.39 2.04 -14.37
N GLN A 242 5.66 3.14 -14.53
CA GLN A 242 6.13 4.37 -15.15
C GLN A 242 5.79 5.58 -14.28
N TRP A 243 6.58 6.64 -14.40
CA TRP A 243 6.22 7.95 -13.87
C TRP A 243 5.09 8.54 -14.71
N ASP A 244 4.12 9.15 -14.05
CA ASP A 244 2.99 9.81 -14.69
C ASP A 244 2.43 10.90 -13.78
N ALA A 245 1.78 11.89 -14.38
CA ALA A 245 1.20 13.00 -13.65
C ALA A 245 -0.08 12.59 -12.91
N ALA A 246 -0.28 13.15 -11.72
CA ALA A 246 -1.52 13.13 -10.96
C ALA A 246 -1.95 14.56 -10.63
N SER A 247 -3.24 14.83 -10.63
CA SER A 247 -3.77 16.15 -10.29
C SER A 247 -3.67 16.42 -8.78
N LEU A 248 -3.25 17.64 -8.44
CA LEU A 248 -3.31 18.23 -7.11
C LEU A 248 -4.35 19.36 -7.12
N PRO A 249 -5.59 19.13 -6.65
CA PRO A 249 -6.61 20.16 -6.63
C PRO A 249 -6.35 21.20 -5.54
N ASP A 250 -6.93 22.39 -5.69
CA ASP A 250 -6.74 23.56 -4.82
C ASP A 250 -6.79 23.29 -3.30
N PRO A 251 -7.71 22.44 -2.77
CA PRO A 251 -7.73 22.16 -1.34
C PRO A 251 -6.41 21.61 -0.79
N VAL A 252 -5.58 20.99 -1.64
CA VAL A 252 -4.32 20.34 -1.27
C VAL A 252 -3.12 21.27 -1.41
N ILE A 253 -3.20 22.26 -2.31
CA ILE A 253 -2.10 23.15 -2.64
C ILE A 253 -1.67 24.00 -1.45
N SER A 254 -2.61 24.72 -0.82
CA SER A 254 -2.30 25.59 0.33
C SER A 254 -1.69 24.82 1.53
N PRO A 255 -2.22 23.64 1.91
CA PRO A 255 -1.57 22.79 2.91
C PRO A 255 -0.13 22.41 2.58
N LEU A 256 0.15 22.00 1.33
CA LEU A 256 1.49 21.63 0.88
C LEU A 256 2.45 22.82 0.85
N GLN A 257 2.01 23.97 0.30
CA GLN A 257 2.81 25.20 0.25
C GLN A 257 3.20 25.67 1.66
N SER A 258 2.22 25.75 2.57
CA SER A 258 2.47 26.16 3.96
C SER A 258 3.43 25.19 4.67
N TYR A 259 3.26 23.89 4.44
CA TYR A 259 4.13 22.87 5.02
C TYR A 259 5.55 22.96 4.47
N ARG A 260 5.72 23.12 3.14
CA ARG A 260 7.03 23.32 2.51
C ARG A 260 7.74 24.54 3.08
N LYS A 261 7.02 25.66 3.22
CA LYS A 261 7.56 26.89 3.81
C LYS A 261 8.00 26.72 5.26
N LEU A 262 7.24 25.97 6.06
CA LEU A 262 7.61 25.69 7.46
C LEU A 262 8.81 24.74 7.57
N MET A 263 8.86 23.73 6.70
CA MET A 263 9.94 22.76 6.64
C MET A 263 11.24 23.39 6.17
N ASP A 264 11.16 24.29 5.20
CA ASP A 264 12.30 24.91 4.52
C ASP A 264 13.35 23.85 4.12
N PRO A 265 12.98 22.88 3.25
CA PRO A 265 13.84 21.76 2.94
C PRO A 265 15.14 22.25 2.28
N PRO A 266 16.32 21.75 2.70
CA PRO A 266 17.61 22.17 2.14
C PRO A 266 17.72 22.03 0.62
N THR A 267 17.01 21.03 0.05
CA THR A 267 16.96 20.81 -1.40
C THR A 267 15.58 20.26 -1.81
N GLU A 268 15.23 20.45 -3.09
CA GLU A 268 14.01 19.88 -3.69
C GLU A 268 14.01 18.33 -3.70
N ARG A 269 15.17 17.71 -3.46
CA ARG A 269 15.30 16.25 -3.38
C ARG A 269 14.82 15.66 -2.05
N TRP A 270 14.41 16.49 -1.10
CA TRP A 270 13.82 16.03 0.15
C TRP A 270 12.46 15.36 -0.11
N PRO A 271 12.13 14.26 0.59
CA PRO A 271 10.79 13.70 0.54
C PRO A 271 9.76 14.73 0.98
N VAL A 272 8.59 14.75 0.32
CA VAL A 272 7.45 15.54 0.80
C VAL A 272 6.99 15.00 2.15
N PHE A 273 6.93 13.68 2.30
CA PHE A 273 6.53 13.02 3.55
C PHE A 273 7.71 12.21 4.10
N PRO A 274 8.68 12.84 4.79
CA PRO A 274 9.79 12.13 5.40
C PRO A 274 9.32 11.31 6.61
N THR A 275 10.06 10.26 6.96
CA THR A 275 9.84 9.56 8.23
C THR A 275 10.17 10.46 9.42
N PHE A 276 9.39 10.32 10.48
CA PHE A 276 9.65 10.95 11.79
C PHE A 276 10.01 9.86 12.84
N ASP A 277 10.27 8.63 12.38
CA ASP A 277 10.68 7.53 13.23
C ASP A 277 12.06 7.81 13.83
N GLN A 278 12.12 7.94 15.15
CA GLN A 278 13.33 8.35 15.86
C GLN A 278 14.45 7.32 15.72
N ARG A 279 14.14 6.03 15.65
CA ARG A 279 15.17 4.98 15.50
C ARG A 279 15.81 5.03 14.11
N THR A 280 14.98 5.16 13.08
CA THR A 280 15.44 5.31 11.69
C THR A 280 16.28 6.56 11.53
N LEU A 281 15.85 7.70 12.10
CA LEU A 281 16.58 8.95 12.02
C LEU A 281 17.89 8.93 12.81
N ALA A 282 17.89 8.35 14.02
CA ALA A 282 19.10 8.19 14.83
C ALA A 282 20.18 7.38 14.10
N GLY A 283 19.80 6.23 13.54
CA GLY A 283 20.71 5.40 12.74
C GLY A 283 21.21 6.15 11.50
N LEU A 284 20.30 6.77 10.75
CA LEU A 284 20.66 7.52 9.54
C LEU A 284 21.64 8.67 9.82
N VAL A 285 21.36 9.49 10.82
CA VAL A 285 22.23 10.62 11.20
C VAL A 285 23.60 10.11 11.62
N GLN A 286 23.64 9.04 12.42
CA GLN A 286 24.89 8.45 12.86
C GLN A 286 25.70 7.90 11.67
N ASP A 287 25.08 7.15 10.78
CA ASP A 287 25.74 6.55 9.61
C ASP A 287 26.25 7.64 8.65
N GLU A 288 25.42 8.63 8.31
CA GLU A 288 25.77 9.69 7.36
C GLU A 288 26.85 10.64 7.88
N LEU A 289 26.84 10.97 9.17
CA LEU A 289 27.92 11.78 9.76
C LEU A 289 29.23 10.98 9.87
N ALA A 290 29.16 9.69 10.22
CA ALA A 290 30.33 8.82 10.25
C ALA A 290 30.94 8.64 8.84
N ASP A 291 30.10 8.49 7.81
CA ASP A 291 30.53 8.42 6.41
C ASP A 291 31.19 9.73 5.92
N ARG A 292 30.84 10.87 6.54
CA ARG A 292 31.52 12.17 6.33
C ARG A 292 32.84 12.29 7.11
N GLY A 293 33.18 11.29 7.94
CA GLY A 293 34.43 11.22 8.69
C GLY A 293 34.34 11.70 10.14
N GLU A 294 33.14 11.96 10.66
CA GLU A 294 32.96 12.40 12.04
C GLU A 294 33.16 11.25 13.04
N HIS A 295 33.78 11.55 14.18
CA HIS A 295 33.98 10.57 15.25
C HIS A 295 32.70 10.36 16.07
N THR A 296 32.54 9.16 16.64
CA THR A 296 31.32 8.78 17.38
C THR A 296 31.00 9.73 18.53
N GLU A 297 32.01 10.20 19.27
CA GLU A 297 31.83 11.17 20.36
C GLU A 297 31.34 12.53 19.85
N ALA A 298 31.92 13.03 18.75
CA ALA A 298 31.52 14.29 18.14
C ALA A 298 30.09 14.22 17.58
N ILE A 299 29.70 13.08 17.00
CA ILE A 299 28.32 12.83 16.55
C ILE A 299 27.35 12.86 17.75
N ALA A 300 27.72 12.24 18.87
CA ALA A 300 26.89 12.24 20.06
C ALA A 300 26.69 13.65 20.62
N GLU A 301 27.78 14.41 20.78
CA GLU A 301 27.75 15.82 21.23
C GLU A 301 26.88 16.67 20.30
N ARG A 302 27.06 16.53 18.97
CA ARG A 302 26.26 17.25 17.98
C ARG A 302 24.78 16.91 18.09
N ARG A 303 24.43 15.64 18.32
CA ARG A 303 23.03 15.22 18.50
C ARG A 303 22.41 15.78 19.77
N GLU A 304 23.17 16.02 20.83
CA GLU A 304 22.69 16.63 22.08
C GLU A 304 22.30 18.11 21.90
N GLU A 305 22.87 18.80 20.91
CA GLU A 305 22.46 20.17 20.54
C GLU A 305 21.05 20.23 19.93
N TYR A 306 20.50 19.07 19.55
CA TYR A 306 19.22 18.97 18.87
C TYR A 306 18.18 18.23 19.71
N ALA A 307 16.98 18.81 19.79
CA ALA A 307 15.87 18.16 20.47
C ALA A 307 15.46 16.85 19.78
N ARG A 308 15.63 16.74 18.45
CA ARG A 308 15.26 15.57 17.64
C ARG A 308 16.18 15.46 16.43
N ASP A 309 16.54 14.22 16.07
CA ASP A 309 17.42 13.92 14.92
C ASP A 309 16.88 14.43 13.58
N LEU A 310 15.55 14.60 13.43
CA LEU A 310 14.97 15.21 12.23
C LEU A 310 15.46 16.65 12.00
N LEU A 311 15.63 17.42 13.07
CA LEU A 311 16.06 18.82 12.98
C LEU A 311 17.54 18.90 12.62
N LEU A 312 18.36 18.04 13.22
CA LEU A 312 19.76 17.88 12.82
C LEU A 312 19.87 17.44 11.35
N ALA A 313 19.03 16.48 10.94
CA ALA A 313 19.01 16.01 9.57
C ALA A 313 18.64 17.12 8.57
N LEU A 314 17.71 18.01 8.94
CA LEU A 314 17.40 19.20 8.14
C LEU A 314 18.60 20.14 8.06
N ASP A 315 19.23 20.46 9.18
CA ASP A 315 20.35 21.42 9.21
C ASP A 315 21.60 20.89 8.45
N GLU A 316 21.82 19.57 8.43
CA GLU A 316 22.98 18.92 7.80
C GLU A 316 22.69 18.31 6.40
N ASP A 317 21.51 18.59 5.83
CA ASP A 317 21.00 17.99 4.57
C ASP A 317 21.13 16.45 4.52
N ILE A 318 20.90 15.80 5.67
CA ILE A 318 20.84 14.34 5.77
C ILE A 318 19.42 13.91 5.39
N ARG A 319 19.24 13.43 4.16
CA ARG A 319 17.91 13.16 3.60
C ARG A 319 17.30 11.87 4.16
N PRO A 320 16.23 11.94 4.98
CA PRO A 320 15.56 10.75 5.46
C PRO A 320 14.80 10.03 4.34
N PRO A 321 14.51 8.73 4.50
CA PRO A 321 13.56 8.06 3.62
C PRO A 321 12.15 8.65 3.78
N SER A 322 11.35 8.60 2.72
CA SER A 322 9.92 8.87 2.83
C SER A 322 9.24 7.84 3.76
N ILE A 323 8.16 8.27 4.43
CA ILE A 323 7.31 7.40 5.22
C ILE A 323 6.76 6.25 4.36
N THR A 324 6.52 5.11 4.99
CA THR A 324 5.95 3.93 4.33
C THR A 324 4.42 3.94 4.40
N THR A 325 3.78 3.07 3.62
CA THR A 325 2.32 2.85 3.72
C THR A 325 1.89 2.48 5.14
N ASP A 326 2.68 1.67 5.85
CA ASP A 326 2.36 1.27 7.22
C ASP A 326 2.51 2.46 8.20
N GLY A 327 3.54 3.30 8.03
CA GLY A 327 3.66 4.53 8.81
C GLY A 327 2.47 5.47 8.62
N THR A 328 1.95 5.58 7.39
CA THR A 328 0.71 6.34 7.12
C THR A 328 -0.52 5.71 7.75
N ARG A 329 -0.63 4.38 7.81
CA ARG A 329 -1.72 3.72 8.54
C ARG A 329 -1.68 4.06 10.03
N SER A 330 -0.51 4.01 10.65
CA SER A 330 -0.34 4.40 12.06
C SER A 330 -0.69 5.87 12.31
N ILE A 331 -0.36 6.77 11.36
CA ILE A 331 -0.78 8.18 11.44
C ILE A 331 -2.30 8.28 11.39
N LEU A 332 -2.95 7.64 10.42
CA LEU A 332 -4.41 7.72 10.27
C LEU A 332 -5.14 7.09 11.45
N GLN A 333 -4.66 5.97 12.01
CA GLN A 333 -5.24 5.37 13.20
C GLN A 333 -5.28 6.36 14.37
N ARG A 334 -4.12 6.95 14.69
CA ARG A 334 -4.02 7.98 15.74
C ARG A 334 -4.88 9.21 15.45
N LEU A 335 -4.97 9.65 14.20
CA LEU A 335 -5.75 10.85 13.84
C LEU A 335 -7.26 10.57 13.84
N SER A 336 -7.71 9.39 13.40
CA SER A 336 -9.11 8.99 13.48
C SER A 336 -9.56 8.87 14.93
N GLU A 337 -8.74 8.27 15.79
CA GLU A 337 -8.99 8.20 17.22
C GLU A 337 -9.04 9.60 17.86
N ALA A 338 -8.03 10.45 17.61
CA ALA A 338 -7.97 11.79 18.18
C ALA A 338 -9.07 12.74 17.68
N ALA A 339 -9.62 12.48 16.50
CA ALA A 339 -10.74 13.23 15.93
C ALA A 339 -12.10 12.61 16.27
N GLU A 340 -12.14 11.51 17.04
CA GLU A 340 -13.35 10.79 17.44
C GLU A 340 -14.27 10.48 16.25
N ILE A 341 -13.67 10.03 15.14
CA ILE A 341 -14.42 9.72 13.92
C ILE A 341 -15.24 8.45 14.14
N ASP A 342 -16.54 8.53 13.90
CA ASP A 342 -17.42 7.37 13.91
C ASP A 342 -17.18 6.49 12.66
N ILE A 343 -16.88 5.21 12.90
CA ILE A 343 -16.48 4.24 11.88
C ILE A 343 -17.16 2.91 12.14
N ASP A 344 -18.28 2.71 11.47
CA ASP A 344 -18.95 1.42 11.40
C ASP A 344 -18.37 0.58 10.25
N HIS A 345 -17.21 -0.04 10.48
CA HIS A 345 -16.59 -0.90 9.47
C HIS A 345 -15.90 -2.14 10.06
N PRO A 346 -16.19 -3.37 9.58
CA PRO A 346 -15.80 -4.62 10.24
C PRO A 346 -14.30 -4.92 10.22
N LYS A 347 -13.50 -4.23 9.38
CA LYS A 347 -12.07 -4.50 9.20
C LYS A 347 -11.17 -3.43 9.81
N HIS A 348 -11.65 -2.20 9.88
CA HIS A 348 -10.83 -1.05 10.24
C HIS A 348 -11.64 -0.17 11.16
N ASP A 349 -11.12 0.06 12.35
CA ASP A 349 -11.59 1.00 13.37
C ASP A 349 -11.03 2.43 13.14
N TYR A 350 -10.43 2.67 11.97
CA TYR A 350 -9.86 3.95 11.55
C TYR A 350 -10.07 4.20 10.06
N LEU A 351 -9.93 5.45 9.64
CA LEU A 351 -10.02 5.85 8.24
C LEU A 351 -8.80 5.36 7.46
N ALA A 352 -8.93 4.24 6.78
CA ALA A 352 -7.84 3.61 6.05
C ALA A 352 -7.51 4.37 4.74
N PRO A 353 -6.25 4.37 4.27
CA PRO A 353 -5.85 5.14 3.08
C PRO A 353 -6.65 4.81 1.82
N HIS A 354 -7.01 3.53 1.65
CA HIS A 354 -7.79 3.09 0.49
C HIS A 354 -9.24 3.58 0.54
N GLY A 355 -9.77 3.88 1.74
CA GLY A 355 -11.09 4.48 1.92
C GLY A 355 -11.15 5.92 1.42
N GLY A 356 -10.09 6.71 1.63
CA GLY A 356 -10.01 8.07 1.10
C GLY A 356 -10.05 8.09 -0.42
N ARG A 357 -9.26 7.21 -1.05
CA ARG A 357 -9.31 7.01 -2.50
C ARG A 357 -10.68 6.56 -3.00
N ARG A 358 -11.37 5.66 -2.28
CA ARG A 358 -12.70 5.19 -2.67
C ARG A 358 -13.74 6.29 -2.56
N GLY A 359 -13.79 7.00 -1.44
CA GLY A 359 -14.69 8.13 -1.22
C GLY A 359 -14.48 9.24 -2.24
N MET A 360 -13.22 9.58 -2.56
CA MET A 360 -12.95 10.54 -3.63
C MET A 360 -13.37 10.00 -5.01
N GLY A 361 -13.23 8.69 -5.26
CA GLY A 361 -13.76 8.08 -6.48
C GLY A 361 -15.28 8.15 -6.57
N GLU A 362 -16.02 7.99 -5.47
CA GLU A 362 -17.48 8.21 -5.46
C GLU A 362 -17.82 9.66 -5.81
N VAL A 363 -17.12 10.63 -5.23
CA VAL A 363 -17.30 12.05 -5.54
C VAL A 363 -17.09 12.31 -7.04
N LEU A 364 -16.05 11.73 -7.64
CA LEU A 364 -15.75 11.89 -9.07
C LEU A 364 -16.81 11.22 -9.95
N VAL A 365 -17.29 10.03 -9.61
CA VAL A 365 -18.35 9.35 -10.36
C VAL A 365 -19.64 10.17 -10.31
N ARG A 366 -20.05 10.63 -9.13
CA ARG A 366 -21.27 11.44 -8.97
C ARG A 366 -21.17 12.80 -9.67
N ALA A 367 -20.00 13.44 -9.65
CA ALA A 367 -19.82 14.78 -10.22
C ALA A 367 -19.58 14.79 -11.74
N PHE A 368 -18.89 13.77 -12.27
CA PHE A 368 -18.37 13.79 -13.65
C PHE A 368 -18.68 12.52 -14.45
N GLY A 369 -19.36 11.54 -13.85
CA GLY A 369 -19.65 10.25 -14.47
C GLY A 369 -18.44 9.31 -14.55
N TYR A 370 -18.71 8.08 -14.96
CA TYR A 370 -17.76 6.97 -14.96
C TYR A 370 -16.52 7.20 -15.82
N THR A 371 -16.67 7.76 -17.03
CA THR A 371 -15.57 7.94 -17.97
C THR A 371 -14.50 8.91 -17.46
N VAL A 372 -14.91 10.05 -16.91
CA VAL A 372 -13.98 11.05 -16.35
C VAL A 372 -13.34 10.51 -15.07
N ALA A 373 -14.14 9.90 -14.19
CA ALA A 373 -13.64 9.27 -12.97
C ALA A 373 -12.61 8.17 -13.27
N ALA A 374 -12.80 7.37 -14.32
CA ALA A 374 -11.85 6.33 -14.73
C ALA A 374 -10.48 6.89 -15.14
N ARG A 375 -10.46 7.99 -15.90
CA ARG A 375 -9.22 8.70 -16.25
C ARG A 375 -8.51 9.22 -15.00
N TYR A 376 -9.25 9.88 -14.10
CA TYR A 376 -8.69 10.44 -12.87
C TYR A 376 -8.13 9.36 -11.93
N LEU A 377 -8.81 8.21 -11.83
CA LEU A 377 -8.40 7.09 -11.01
C LEU A 377 -7.29 6.24 -11.66
N ASP A 378 -6.89 6.48 -12.90
CA ASP A 378 -6.01 5.59 -13.69
C ASP A 378 -6.51 4.12 -13.60
N ASN A 379 -7.75 3.90 -14.04
CA ASN A 379 -8.41 2.59 -14.16
C ASN A 379 -9.18 2.52 -15.50
N SER A 380 -9.60 1.32 -15.93
CA SER A 380 -10.58 1.19 -17.03
C SER A 380 -11.96 1.63 -16.55
N GLU A 381 -12.79 2.13 -17.48
CA GLU A 381 -14.17 2.51 -17.18
C GLU A 381 -15.00 1.32 -16.67
N GLU A 382 -14.85 0.15 -17.29
CA GLU A 382 -15.48 -1.11 -16.86
C GLU A 382 -15.21 -1.40 -15.38
N MET A 383 -13.95 -1.28 -14.95
CA MET A 383 -13.56 -1.51 -13.56
C MET A 383 -14.12 -0.46 -12.60
N VAL A 384 -14.33 0.77 -13.06
CA VAL A 384 -14.97 1.82 -12.24
C VAL A 384 -16.48 1.56 -12.14
N ARG A 385 -17.15 1.18 -13.24
CA ARG A 385 -18.57 0.79 -13.24
C ARG A 385 -18.83 -0.38 -12.30
N GLU A 386 -18.01 -1.42 -12.38
CA GLU A 386 -18.10 -2.56 -11.47
C GLU A 386 -17.99 -2.12 -9.99
N ARG A 387 -16.96 -1.33 -9.67
CA ARG A 387 -16.67 -0.90 -8.29
C ARG A 387 -17.66 0.08 -7.69
N TYR A 388 -18.31 0.90 -8.52
CA TYR A 388 -19.23 1.95 -8.10
C TYR A 388 -20.66 1.70 -8.60
N SER A 389 -20.98 0.45 -8.93
CA SER A 389 -22.28 0.02 -9.44
C SER A 389 -23.46 0.37 -8.52
N HIS A 390 -23.21 0.53 -7.21
CA HIS A 390 -24.23 0.99 -6.26
C HIS A 390 -24.70 2.43 -6.53
N ILE A 391 -23.86 3.27 -7.15
CA ILE A 391 -24.22 4.63 -7.53
C ILE A 391 -25.23 4.59 -8.68
N GLU A 392 -24.95 3.81 -9.73
CA GLU A 392 -25.89 3.60 -10.85
C GLU A 392 -27.21 2.99 -10.38
N ALA A 393 -27.18 2.02 -9.46
CA ALA A 393 -28.39 1.44 -8.88
C ALA A 393 -29.21 2.48 -8.09
N GLY A 394 -28.56 3.38 -7.35
CA GLY A 394 -29.22 4.47 -6.62
C GLY A 394 -29.86 5.49 -7.56
N GLU A 395 -29.11 5.95 -8.57
CA GLU A 395 -29.61 6.90 -9.57
C GLU A 395 -30.80 6.34 -10.36
N LEU A 396 -30.76 5.05 -10.73
CA LEU A 396 -31.90 4.37 -11.37
C LEU A 396 -33.11 4.27 -10.43
N GLY A 397 -32.88 4.11 -9.13
CA GLY A 397 -33.93 4.13 -8.11
C GLY A 397 -34.61 5.49 -8.03
N ASP A 398 -33.83 6.57 -7.96
CA ASP A 398 -34.34 7.95 -7.93
C ASP A 398 -35.17 8.28 -9.18
N VAL A 399 -34.69 7.88 -10.37
CA VAL A 399 -35.42 8.04 -11.64
C VAL A 399 -36.72 7.24 -11.64
N ALA A 400 -36.72 6.02 -11.10
CA ALA A 400 -37.93 5.22 -10.98
C ALA A 400 -38.93 5.86 -10.00
N THR A 401 -38.46 6.44 -8.88
CA THR A 401 -39.29 7.19 -7.94
C THR A 401 -39.92 8.41 -8.61
N GLU A 402 -39.13 9.22 -9.32
CA GLU A 402 -39.64 10.40 -10.06
C GLU A 402 -40.70 9.99 -11.10
N ALA A 403 -40.46 8.93 -11.87
CA ALA A 403 -41.41 8.42 -12.86
C ALA A 403 -42.71 7.88 -12.21
N LEU A 404 -42.63 7.25 -11.04
CA LEU A 404 -43.80 6.79 -10.29
C LEU A 404 -44.60 7.98 -9.74
N GLU A 405 -43.92 8.99 -9.19
CA GLU A 405 -44.56 10.22 -8.71
C GLU A 405 -45.29 10.94 -9.86
N GLU A 406 -44.74 11.00 -11.07
CA GLU A 406 -45.42 11.56 -12.24
C GLU A 406 -46.67 10.76 -12.68
N ILE A 407 -46.62 9.43 -12.60
CA ILE A 407 -47.74 8.55 -12.99
C ILE A 407 -48.86 8.57 -11.92
N ASP A 408 -48.51 8.62 -10.64
CA ASP A 408 -49.49 8.62 -9.54
C ASP A 408 -50.09 10.00 -9.28
N SER A 409 -49.53 11.06 -9.87
CA SER A 409 -50.05 12.44 -9.82
C SER A 409 -51.24 12.72 -10.76
N ILE A 410 -52.01 11.70 -11.16
CA ILE A 410 -53.23 11.90 -11.96
C ILE A 410 -54.30 12.60 -11.10
N PRO A 411 -54.82 13.77 -11.50
CA PRO A 411 -55.90 14.46 -10.78
C PRO A 411 -57.22 13.67 -10.87
N GLU A 412 -58.01 13.67 -9.80
CA GLU A 412 -59.43 13.26 -9.83
C GLU A 412 -60.28 14.02 -10.85
#